data_AF-A0A968JC69-F1
#
_entry.id   AF-A0A968JC69-F1
#
_cell.length_a   1.000
_cell.length_b   1.000
_cell.length_c   1.000
_cell.angle_alpha   90.00
_cell.angle_beta   90.00
_cell.angle_gamma   90.00
#
_symmetry.space_group_name_H-M   'P 1'
#
loop_
_entity.id
_entity.type
_entity.pdbx_description
1 polymer ?
#
loop_
_entity_poly.entity_id
_entity_poly.type
_entity_poly.pdbx_seq_one_letter_code
_entity_poly.pdbx_strand_id
1 'polypeptide(L)'
;MRAETDTIGLVNWDWLNQPGVTNLLQINYLLSGKNKQEVVRDWTGNKNYGDLKKETARIVEDFLINLQSKKAEITDQQIQKVLYFGEENANKKAKEVLLKFQKHLGLDFDLKTV
;
A
#
# COMPACT_ATOMS: atom_id res chain seq x y z
N MET A 1 18.35 -8.40 14.38
CA MET A 1 16.96 -7.90 14.44
C MET A 1 16.90 -6.80 15.50
N ARG A 2 16.49 -5.57 15.16
CA ARG A 2 16.52 -4.39 16.06
C ARG A 2 15.15 -3.73 16.30
N ALA A 3 14.04 -4.35 15.86
CA ALA A 3 12.71 -3.82 16.13
C ALA A 3 12.52 -3.66 17.66
N GLU A 4 12.16 -2.48 18.12
CA GLU A 4 11.93 -2.21 19.53
C GLU A 4 10.66 -2.93 20.01
N THR A 5 10.77 -3.55 21.18
CA THR A 5 9.68 -4.24 21.87
C THR A 5 9.68 -3.81 23.33
N ASP A 6 8.55 -3.95 24.00
CA ASP A 6 8.42 -3.70 25.43
C ASP A 6 9.14 -4.77 26.28
N THR A 7 9.10 -4.59 27.60
CA THR A 7 9.72 -5.47 28.60
C THR A 7 8.75 -6.51 29.19
N ILE A 8 7.48 -6.55 28.77
CA ILE A 8 6.44 -7.44 29.35
C ILE A 8 6.74 -8.90 29.03
N GLY A 9 7.38 -9.18 27.90
CA GLY A 9 7.78 -10.53 27.49
C GLY A 9 6.61 -11.42 27.08
N LEU A 10 5.47 -10.85 26.69
CA LEU A 10 4.28 -11.54 26.19
C LEU A 10 3.75 -10.84 24.97
N VAL A 11 3.41 -11.59 23.93
CA VAL A 11 2.80 -11.02 22.74
C VAL A 11 1.31 -10.80 23.00
N ASN A 12 0.85 -9.56 22.90
CA ASN A 12 -0.58 -9.24 22.87
C ASN A 12 -0.87 -8.15 21.82
N TRP A 13 -2.13 -8.03 21.43
CA TRP A 13 -2.62 -6.91 20.65
C TRP A 13 -3.03 -5.77 21.58
N ASP A 14 -2.12 -4.84 21.83
CA ASP A 14 -2.32 -3.68 22.71
C ASP A 14 -1.52 -2.47 22.21
N TRP A 15 -2.20 -1.51 21.60
CA TRP A 15 -1.57 -0.29 21.09
C TRP A 15 -1.09 0.66 22.19
N LEU A 16 -1.70 0.60 23.37
CA LEU A 16 -1.38 1.51 24.47
C LEU A 16 -0.12 1.05 25.19
N ASN A 17 -0.06 -0.24 25.54
CA ASN A 17 1.02 -0.79 26.37
C ASN A 17 2.10 -1.52 25.56
N GLN A 18 1.77 -2.03 24.37
CA GLN A 18 2.67 -2.81 23.52
C GLN A 18 2.66 -2.36 22.04
N PRO A 19 2.88 -1.07 21.74
CA PRO A 19 2.76 -0.55 20.37
C PRO A 19 3.73 -1.24 19.39
N GLY A 20 4.95 -1.57 19.81
CA GLY A 20 5.94 -2.26 18.97
C GLY A 20 5.53 -3.68 18.59
N VAL A 21 5.06 -4.46 19.57
CA VAL A 21 4.55 -5.82 19.35
C VAL A 21 3.28 -5.79 18.49
N THR A 22 2.37 -4.87 18.79
CA THR A 22 1.12 -4.71 18.05
C THR A 22 1.37 -4.32 16.60
N ASN A 23 2.35 -3.45 16.35
CA ASN A 23 2.77 -3.11 14.99
C ASN A 23 3.34 -4.32 14.24
N LEU A 24 4.16 -5.17 14.89
CA LEU A 24 4.67 -6.39 14.27
C LEU A 24 3.53 -7.36 13.89
N LEU A 25 2.56 -7.56 14.80
CA LEU A 25 1.37 -8.35 14.50
C LEU A 25 0.56 -7.74 13.35
N GLN A 26 0.50 -6.40 13.27
CA GLN A 26 -0.21 -5.71 12.21
C GLN A 26 0.43 -5.96 10.84
N ILE A 27 1.74 -5.75 10.75
CA ILE A 27 2.50 -6.02 9.53
C ILE A 27 2.34 -7.50 9.13
N ASN A 28 2.44 -8.41 10.10
CA ASN A 28 2.29 -9.84 9.88
C ASN A 28 0.94 -10.20 9.23
N TYR A 29 -0.19 -9.77 9.79
CA TYR A 29 -1.50 -10.13 9.21
C TYR A 29 -1.77 -9.43 7.86
N LEU A 30 -1.28 -8.21 7.66
CA LEU A 30 -1.49 -7.49 6.40
C LEU A 30 -0.75 -8.15 5.23
N LEU A 31 0.42 -8.75 5.49
CA LEU A 31 1.28 -9.31 4.45
C LEU A 31 1.18 -10.84 4.32
N SER A 32 0.78 -11.56 5.37
CA SER A 32 0.63 -13.02 5.31
C SER A 32 -0.63 -13.51 4.58
N GLY A 33 -1.59 -12.62 4.33
CA GLY A 33 -2.90 -12.99 3.78
C GLY A 33 -3.83 -13.70 4.77
N LYS A 34 -3.38 -13.92 6.02
CA LYS A 34 -4.21 -14.44 7.10
C LYS A 34 -5.12 -13.36 7.66
N ASN A 35 -6.22 -13.77 8.28
CA ASN A 35 -7.09 -12.84 8.98
C ASN A 35 -6.38 -12.30 10.24
N LYS A 36 -6.54 -11.01 10.54
CA LYS A 36 -6.09 -10.37 11.79
C LYS A 36 -6.40 -11.19 13.04
N GLN A 37 -7.64 -11.66 13.22
CA GLN A 37 -8.07 -12.41 14.40
C GLN A 37 -7.31 -13.73 14.54
N GLU A 38 -7.02 -14.39 13.42
CA GLU A 38 -6.23 -15.63 13.39
C GLU A 38 -4.80 -15.35 13.84
N VAL A 39 -4.12 -14.38 13.23
CA VAL A 39 -2.74 -14.02 13.60
C VAL A 39 -2.64 -13.58 15.05
N VAL A 40 -3.54 -12.71 15.52
CA VAL A 40 -3.52 -12.26 16.92
C VAL A 40 -3.72 -13.45 17.86
N ARG A 41 -4.66 -14.34 17.57
CA ARG A 41 -4.90 -15.53 18.40
C ARG A 41 -3.69 -16.45 18.43
N ASP A 42 -3.06 -16.71 17.28
CA ASP A 42 -1.92 -17.62 17.15
C ASP A 42 -0.69 -17.13 17.94
N TRP A 43 -0.60 -15.81 18.16
CA TRP A 43 0.52 -15.19 18.86
C TRP A 43 0.22 -14.76 20.30
N THR A 44 -1.05 -14.56 20.68
CA THR A 44 -1.40 -14.04 22.00
C THR A 44 -0.90 -14.94 23.11
N GLY A 45 -0.20 -14.37 24.10
CA GLY A 45 0.37 -15.11 25.23
C GLY A 45 1.73 -15.77 24.95
N ASN A 46 2.23 -15.72 23.71
CA ASN A 46 3.56 -16.24 23.39
C ASN A 46 4.66 -15.37 24.02
N LYS A 47 5.65 -16.02 24.62
CA LYS A 47 6.79 -15.33 25.28
C LYS A 47 7.97 -15.03 24.35
N ASN A 48 7.93 -15.53 23.11
CA ASN A 48 9.07 -15.45 22.21
C ASN A 48 8.94 -14.31 21.17
N TYR A 49 9.35 -13.10 21.57
CA TYR A 49 9.46 -11.97 20.66
C TYR A 49 10.43 -12.20 19.51
N GLY A 50 11.45 -13.04 19.72
CA GLY A 50 12.42 -13.38 18.69
C GLY A 50 11.75 -14.08 17.51
N ASP A 51 10.85 -15.02 17.78
CA ASP A 51 10.15 -15.76 16.74
C ASP A 51 9.13 -14.89 16.01
N LEU A 52 8.39 -14.02 16.73
CA LEU A 52 7.50 -13.05 16.09
C LEU A 52 8.27 -12.14 15.12
N LYS A 53 9.46 -11.65 15.53
CA LYS A 53 10.31 -10.82 14.68
C LYS A 53 10.84 -11.59 13.47
N LYS A 54 11.26 -12.84 13.64
CA LYS A 54 11.75 -13.69 12.53
C LYS A 54 10.64 -13.98 11.52
N GLU A 55 9.46 -14.36 11.99
CA GLU A 55 8.32 -14.67 11.13
C GLU A 55 7.88 -13.43 10.35
N THR A 56 7.75 -12.29 11.04
CA THR A 56 7.40 -11.03 10.38
C THR A 56 8.46 -10.60 9.37
N ALA A 57 9.75 -10.77 9.68
CA ALA A 57 10.84 -10.48 8.75
C ALA A 57 10.77 -11.36 7.50
N ARG A 58 10.50 -12.67 7.66
CA ARG A 58 10.33 -13.61 6.55
C ARG A 58 9.18 -13.21 5.63
N ILE A 59 8.02 -12.92 6.20
CA ILE A 59 6.84 -12.49 5.43
C ILE A 59 7.13 -11.21 4.64
N VAL A 60 7.81 -10.23 5.26
CA VAL A 60 8.20 -8.98 4.59
C VAL A 60 9.22 -9.27 3.48
N GLU A 61 10.20 -10.13 3.72
CA GLU A 61 11.19 -10.53 2.73
C GLU A 61 10.53 -11.18 1.50
N ASP A 62 9.68 -12.18 1.71
CA ASP A 62 8.96 -12.86 0.63
C ASP A 62 8.08 -11.89 -0.18
N PHE A 63 7.39 -10.97 0.51
CA PHE A 63 6.61 -9.91 -0.13
C PHE A 63 7.49 -8.99 -1.00
N LEU A 64 8.62 -8.52 -0.47
CA LEU A 64 9.52 -7.62 -1.18
C LEU A 64 10.21 -8.31 -2.36
N ILE A 65 10.59 -9.58 -2.23
CA ILE A 65 11.14 -10.36 -3.34
C ILE A 65 10.11 -10.43 -4.46
N ASN A 66 8.86 -10.81 -4.17
CA ASN A 66 7.81 -10.89 -5.17
C ASN A 66 7.55 -9.54 -5.86
N LEU A 67 7.50 -8.46 -5.08
CA LEU A 67 7.29 -7.10 -5.59
C LEU A 67 8.44 -6.67 -6.51
N GLN A 68 9.69 -6.93 -6.10
CA GLN A 68 10.88 -6.59 -6.88
C GLN A 68 10.95 -7.39 -8.18
N SER A 69 10.64 -8.69 -8.14
CA SER A 69 10.57 -9.53 -9.35
C SER A 69 9.52 -9.01 -10.33
N LYS A 70 8.29 -8.74 -9.86
CA LYS A 70 7.23 -8.16 -10.71
C LYS A 70 7.63 -6.82 -11.30
N LYS A 71 8.30 -5.96 -10.52
CA LYS A 71 8.81 -4.68 -11.00
C LYS A 71 9.85 -4.88 -12.11
N ALA A 72 10.77 -5.84 -11.95
CA ALA A 72 11.83 -6.10 -12.91
C ALA A 72 11.30 -6.66 -14.25
N GLU A 73 10.14 -7.32 -14.25
CA GLU A 73 9.47 -7.82 -15.46
C GLU A 73 8.80 -6.71 -16.29
N ILE A 74 8.61 -5.51 -15.72
CA ILE A 74 7.93 -4.40 -16.41
C ILE A 74 8.90 -3.75 -17.41
N THR A 75 8.50 -3.75 -18.68
CA THR A 75 9.25 -3.11 -19.77
C THR A 75 8.83 -1.67 -20.00
N ASP A 76 9.73 -0.87 -20.58
CA ASP A 76 9.42 0.52 -20.98
C ASP A 76 8.21 0.61 -21.90
N GLN A 77 8.02 -0.36 -22.80
CA GLN A 77 6.85 -0.39 -23.69
C GLN A 77 5.53 -0.57 -22.94
N GLN A 78 5.52 -1.42 -21.90
CA GLN A 78 4.34 -1.60 -21.05
C GLN A 78 4.06 -0.33 -20.24
N ILE A 79 5.09 0.33 -19.72
CA ILE A 79 4.98 1.61 -19.02
C ILE A 79 4.36 2.65 -19.95
N GLN A 80 4.93 2.83 -21.14
CA GLN A 80 4.43 3.80 -22.12
C GLN A 80 2.96 3.53 -22.48
N LYS A 81 2.59 2.27 -22.71
CA LYS A 81 1.20 1.90 -22.98
C LYS A 81 0.23 2.32 -21.87
N VAL A 82 0.60 2.11 -20.60
CA VAL A 82 -0.22 2.53 -19.44
C VAL A 82 -0.28 4.06 -19.35
N LEU A 83 0.83 4.76 -19.61
CA LEU A 83 0.86 6.23 -19.59
C LEU A 83 -0.03 6.83 -20.68
N TYR A 84 0.05 6.37 -21.93
CA TYR A 84 -0.81 6.85 -23.01
C TYR A 84 -2.29 6.64 -22.71
N PHE A 85 -2.66 5.45 -22.21
CA PHE A 85 -4.05 5.17 -21.83
C PHE A 85 -4.50 6.05 -20.66
N GLY A 86 -3.64 6.28 -19.67
CA GLY A 86 -3.92 7.18 -18.55
C GLY A 86 -4.10 8.62 -19.02
N GLU A 87 -3.23 9.09 -19.91
CA GLU A 87 -3.28 10.41 -20.52
C GLU A 87 -4.58 10.64 -21.29
N GLU A 88 -4.98 9.72 -22.16
CA GLU A 88 -6.21 9.84 -22.95
C GLU A 88 -7.44 10.01 -22.04
N ASN A 89 -7.55 9.14 -21.02
CA ASN A 89 -8.66 9.17 -20.07
C ASN A 89 -8.68 10.43 -19.21
N ALA A 90 -7.51 10.85 -18.73
CA ALA A 90 -7.37 12.07 -17.93
C ALA A 90 -7.72 13.30 -18.77
N ASN A 91 -7.18 13.40 -19.99
CA ASN A 91 -7.45 14.50 -20.90
C ASN A 91 -8.92 14.59 -21.29
N LYS A 92 -9.59 13.47 -21.55
CA LYS A 92 -11.02 13.46 -21.85
C LYS A 92 -11.83 14.12 -20.72
N LYS A 93 -11.63 13.64 -19.48
CA LYS A 93 -12.34 14.18 -18.30
C LYS A 93 -11.97 15.64 -18.04
N ALA A 94 -10.68 15.98 -18.15
CA ALA A 94 -10.20 17.34 -17.92
C ALA A 94 -10.79 18.33 -18.95
N LYS A 95 -10.84 17.96 -20.23
CA LYS A 95 -11.42 18.79 -21.30
C LYS A 95 -12.92 19.01 -21.10
N GLU A 96 -13.66 18.01 -20.66
CA GLU A 96 -15.09 18.16 -20.36
C GLU A 96 -15.34 19.16 -19.21
N VAL A 97 -14.54 19.08 -18.14
CA VAL A 97 -14.62 20.00 -17.00
C VAL A 97 -14.17 21.40 -17.41
N LEU A 98 -13.05 21.51 -18.14
CA LEU A 98 -12.52 22.78 -18.62
C LEU A 98 -13.52 23.48 -19.55
N LEU A 99 -14.15 22.75 -20.47
CA LEU A 99 -15.15 23.31 -21.37
C LEU A 99 -16.37 23.82 -20.60
N LYS A 100 -16.84 23.08 -19.58
CA LYS A 100 -17.93 23.56 -18.70
C LYS A 100 -17.52 24.86 -18.02
N PHE A 101 -16.31 24.94 -17.48
CA PHE A 101 -15.80 26.15 -16.83
C PHE A 101 -15.68 27.33 -17.81
N GLN A 102 -15.10 27.09 -18.99
CA GLN A 102 -14.99 28.10 -20.06
C GLN A 102 -16.36 28.64 -20.47
N LYS A 103 -17.38 27.79 -20.62
CA LYS A 103 -18.75 28.20 -20.90
C LYS A 103 -19.33 29.13 -19.84
N HIS A 104 -19.08 28.85 -18.55
CA HIS A 104 -19.55 29.72 -17.47
C HIS A 104 -18.86 31.09 -17.46
N LEU A 105 -17.64 31.18 -17.98
CA LEU A 105 -16.89 32.43 -18.11
C LEU A 105 -17.11 33.14 -19.46
N GLY A 106 -17.88 32.56 -20.38
CA GLY A 106 -18.05 33.08 -21.74
C GLY A 106 -16.77 33.01 -22.58
N LEU A 107 -15.90 32.03 -22.33
CA LEU A 107 -14.63 31.81 -23.04
C LEU A 107 -14.73 30.71 -24.11
N ASP A 108 -15.93 30.25 -24.47
CA ASP A 108 -16.18 29.16 -25.42
C ASP A 108 -16.37 29.65 -26.87
N PHE A 109 -15.50 30.54 -27.35
CA PHE A 109 -15.58 31.06 -28.72
C PHE A 109 -15.23 30.00 -29.77
N ASP A 110 -16.12 29.82 -30.76
CA ASP A 110 -15.89 28.97 -31.93
C ASP A 110 -14.93 29.69 -32.90
N LEU A 111 -13.65 29.32 -32.88
CA LEU A 111 -12.60 29.90 -33.75
C LEU A 111 -12.77 29.58 -35.25
N LYS A 112 -13.96 29.18 -35.70
CA LYS A 112 -14.28 28.91 -37.11
C LYS A 112 -14.96 30.07 -37.85
N THR A 113 -15.15 31.23 -37.23
CA THR A 113 -15.89 32.37 -37.84
C THR A 113 -15.19 33.73 -37.76
N VAL A 114 -13.86 33.78 -37.84
CA VAL A 114 -13.12 35.01 -38.19
C VAL A 114 -12.11 34.72 -39.29
#